data_AF-A0A351FQG2-F1
#
_entry.id   AF-A0A351FQG2-F1
#
_cell.length_a   1.000
_cell.length_b   1.000
_cell.length_c   1.000
_cell.angle_alpha   90.00
_cell.angle_beta   90.00
_cell.angle_gamma   90.00
#
_symmetry.space_group_name_H-M   'P 1'
#
loop_
_entity.id
_entity.type
_entity.pdbx_description
1 polymer ?
#
loop_
_entity_poly.entity_id
_entity_poly.type
_entity_poly.pdbx_seq_one_letter_code
_entity_poly.pdbx_strand_id
1 'polypeptide(L)'
;MARQSWLDEDTNEVKIDDYAQKLTSFIDAMADGRIDETELAAQEASLAALMKEVEPSLDDELHAKMTQLLCETSAFSIMQFLNQMQNARASAVSQLNL
;
A
#
# COMPACT_ATOMS: atom_id res chain seq x y z
N MET A 1 -1.16 -23.62 3.77
CA MET A 1 -1.55 -22.81 2.61
C MET A 1 -0.32 -22.50 1.79
N ALA A 2 -0.43 -22.44 0.46
CA ALA A 2 0.67 -21.95 -0.38
C ALA A 2 0.96 -20.47 -0.06
N ARG A 3 2.23 -20.07 -0.12
CA ARG A 3 2.61 -18.66 0.08
C ARG A 3 2.07 -17.84 -1.08
N GLN A 4 1.40 -16.74 -0.77
CA GLN A 4 0.94 -15.79 -1.78
C GLN A 4 2.16 -15.04 -2.33
N SER A 5 2.37 -15.10 -3.64
CA SER A 5 3.47 -14.39 -4.32
C SER A 5 3.29 -12.88 -4.18
N TRP A 6 4.38 -12.12 -4.01
CA TRP A 6 4.37 -10.66 -4.01
C TRP A 6 4.43 -10.05 -5.43
N LEU A 7 4.68 -10.89 -6.44
CA LEU A 7 4.79 -10.49 -7.84
C LEU A 7 3.76 -11.23 -8.71
N ASP A 8 3.35 -10.58 -9.80
CA ASP A 8 2.72 -11.26 -10.91
C ASP A 8 3.70 -12.19 -11.63
N GLU A 9 3.25 -13.41 -11.95
CA GLU A 9 4.11 -14.43 -12.56
C GLU A 9 4.41 -14.11 -14.03
N ASP A 10 3.52 -13.39 -14.71
CA ASP A 10 3.64 -13.07 -16.13
C ASP A 10 4.28 -11.70 -16.35
N THR A 11 3.90 -10.70 -15.53
CA THR A 11 4.32 -9.29 -15.73
C THR A 11 5.47 -8.84 -14.83
N ASN A 12 5.78 -9.58 -13.76
CA ASN A 12 6.65 -9.14 -12.65
C ASN A 12 6.19 -7.85 -11.96
N GLU A 13 4.92 -7.45 -12.12
CA GLU A 13 4.37 -6.31 -11.41
C GLU A 13 4.18 -6.62 -9.92
N VAL A 14 4.38 -5.61 -9.08
CA VAL A 14 4.20 -5.72 -7.63
C VAL A 14 2.71 -5.83 -7.29
N LYS A 15 2.32 -6.87 -6.54
CA LYS A 15 0.92 -7.15 -6.17
C LYS A 15 0.53 -6.70 -4.76
N ILE A 16 1.48 -6.13 -3.99
CA ILE A 16 1.23 -5.75 -2.60
C ILE A 16 0.09 -4.74 -2.48
N ASP A 17 0.01 -3.77 -3.38
CA ASP A 17 -1.08 -2.78 -3.39
C ASP A 17 -2.45 -3.43 -3.69
N ASP A 18 -2.50 -4.42 -4.58
CA ASP A 18 -3.73 -5.19 -4.86
C ASP A 18 -4.20 -5.99 -3.64
N TYR A 19 -3.26 -6.41 -2.80
CA TYR A 19 -3.57 -7.11 -1.55
C TYR A 19 -4.03 -6.12 -0.48
N ALA A 20 -3.42 -4.94 -0.41
CA ALA A 20 -3.85 -3.86 0.47
C ALA A 20 -5.30 -3.45 0.21
N GLN A 21 -5.70 -3.36 -1.06
CA GLN A 21 -7.09 -3.05 -1.46
C GLN A 21 -8.11 -4.10 -1.01
N LYS A 22 -7.67 -5.31 -0.66
CA LYS A 22 -8.53 -6.41 -0.18
C LYS A 22 -8.59 -6.49 1.35
N LEU A 23 -7.83 -5.65 2.07
CA LEU A 23 -7.91 -5.58 3.52
C LEU A 23 -9.28 -5.05 3.92
N THR A 24 -9.96 -5.72 4.84
CA THR A 24 -11.26 -5.26 5.36
C THR A 24 -11.15 -3.85 5.91
N SER A 25 -10.06 -3.53 6.64
CA SER A 25 -9.82 -2.18 7.16
C SER A 25 -9.73 -1.11 6.07
N PHE A 26 -9.16 -1.46 4.90
CA PHE A 26 -9.10 -0.55 3.75
C PHE A 26 -10.47 -0.39 3.09
N ILE A 27 -11.20 -1.49 2.89
CA ILE A 27 -12.55 -1.47 2.28
C ILE A 27 -13.49 -0.63 3.13
N ASP A 28 -13.47 -0.81 4.46
CA ASP A 28 -14.32 -0.10 5.40
C ASP A 28 -14.00 1.41 5.41
N ALA A 29 -12.72 1.77 5.50
CA ALA A 29 -12.27 3.18 5.50
C ALA A 29 -12.50 3.91 4.17
N MET A 30 -12.74 3.18 3.08
CA MET A 30 -13.03 3.76 1.76
C MET A 30 -14.53 3.80 1.46
N ALA A 31 -15.39 3.24 2.31
CA ALA A 31 -16.80 3.01 2.01
C ALA A 31 -17.61 4.28 1.77
N ASP A 32 -17.28 5.38 2.44
CA ASP A 32 -17.94 6.68 2.30
C ASP A 32 -17.17 7.66 1.38
N GLY A 33 -16.03 7.21 0.83
CA GLY A 33 -15.16 7.99 -0.04
C GLY A 33 -14.25 8.98 0.68
N ARG A 34 -14.13 8.94 2.01
CA ARG A 34 -13.25 9.82 2.78
C ARG A 34 -12.61 9.07 3.96
N ILE A 35 -11.29 9.08 4.00
CA ILE A 35 -10.55 8.61 5.19
C ILE A 35 -10.48 9.74 6.22
N ASP A 36 -10.95 9.49 7.44
CA ASP A 36 -10.83 10.41 8.58
C ASP A 36 -9.61 10.10 9.48
N GLU A 37 -9.37 10.97 10.48
CA GLU A 37 -8.23 10.83 11.40
C GLU A 37 -8.31 9.56 12.26
N THR A 38 -9.52 9.12 12.61
CA THR A 38 -9.75 7.93 13.44
C THR A 38 -9.44 6.66 12.63
N GLU A 39 -9.90 6.61 11.39
CA GLU A 39 -9.65 5.49 10.47
C GLU A 39 -8.16 5.37 10.14
N LEU A 40 -7.50 6.50 9.89
CA LEU A 40 -6.06 6.54 9.67
C LEU A 40 -5.29 6.03 10.91
N ALA A 41 -5.66 6.50 12.10
CA ALA A 41 -5.04 6.06 13.35
C ALA A 41 -5.28 4.56 13.61
N ALA A 42 -6.44 4.02 13.26
CA ALA A 42 -6.75 2.60 13.40
C ALA A 42 -5.88 1.73 12.46
N GLN A 43 -5.66 2.20 11.22
CA GLN A 43 -4.75 1.53 10.29
C GLN A 43 -3.30 1.59 10.75
N GLU A 44 -2.84 2.73 11.29
CA GLU A 44 -1.50 2.87 11.88
C GLU A 44 -1.31 1.93 13.08
N ALA A 45 -2.29 1.86 13.98
CA ALA A 45 -2.25 0.95 15.13
C ALA A 45 -2.15 -0.52 14.69
N SER A 46 -2.89 -0.90 13.65
CA SER A 46 -2.85 -2.25 13.08
C SER A 46 -1.48 -2.57 12.46
N LEU A 47 -0.89 -1.62 11.72
CA LEU A 47 0.45 -1.75 11.16
C LEU A 47 1.51 -1.88 12.26
N ALA A 48 1.45 -1.02 13.28
CA ALA A 48 2.40 -1.05 14.38
C ALA A 48 2.31 -2.35 15.20
N ALA A 49 1.11 -2.91 15.38
CA ALA A 49 0.95 -4.20 16.03
C ALA A 49 1.63 -5.33 15.24
N LEU A 50 1.44 -5.38 13.91
CA LEU A 50 2.08 -6.37 13.05
C LEU A 50 3.60 -6.22 13.03
N MET A 51 4.13 -4.99 12.96
CA MET A 51 5.57 -4.76 13.01
C MET A 51 6.18 -5.28 14.32
N LYS A 52 5.54 -5.00 15.47
CA LYS A 52 6.00 -5.48 16.78
C LYS A 52 5.98 -7.01 16.91
N GLU A 53 5.06 -7.68 16.22
CA GLU A 53 5.00 -9.14 16.19
C GLU A 53 6.08 -9.75 15.29
N VAL A 54 6.25 -9.19 14.08
CA VAL A 54 7.12 -9.77 13.04
C VAL A 54 8.59 -9.42 13.27
N GLU A 55 8.90 -8.18 13.62
CA GLU A 55 10.29 -7.67 13.68
C GLU A 55 11.21 -8.53 14.56
N PRO A 56 10.83 -8.97 15.79
CA PRO A 56 11.69 -9.79 16.63
C PRO A 56 11.93 -11.21 16.12
N SER A 57 11.15 -11.68 15.14
CA SER A 57 11.30 -13.01 14.54
C SER A 57 12.34 -13.06 13.41
N LEU A 58 12.84 -11.89 12.99
CA LEU A 58 13.81 -11.75 11.93
C LEU A 58 15.22 -11.73 12.53
N ASP A 59 16.17 -12.44 11.89
CA ASP A 59 17.58 -12.19 12.15
C ASP A 59 18.03 -10.86 11.52
N ASP A 60 19.23 -10.38 11.88
CA ASP A 60 19.74 -9.08 11.44
C ASP A 60 19.79 -8.93 9.90
N GLU A 61 20.15 -10.00 9.18
CA GLU A 61 20.25 -9.97 7.72
C GLU A 61 18.86 -9.88 7.07
N LEU A 62 17.92 -10.69 7.55
CA LEU A 62 16.55 -10.70 7.05
C LEU A 62 15.82 -9.42 7.43
N HIS A 63 16.04 -8.90 8.65
CA HIS A 63 15.52 -7.61 9.09
C HIS A 63 15.95 -6.48 8.15
N ALA A 64 17.23 -6.41 7.80
CA ALA A 64 17.73 -5.40 6.88
C ALA A 64 17.06 -5.48 5.49
N LYS A 65 16.90 -6.70 4.96
CA LYS A 65 16.21 -6.92 3.66
C LYS A 65 14.73 -6.56 3.73
N MET A 66 14.03 -6.96 4.79
CA MET A 66 12.62 -6.64 4.98
C MET A 66 12.41 -5.13 5.16
N THR A 67 13.30 -4.46 5.90
CA THR A 67 13.29 -3.00 6.05
C THR A 67 13.43 -2.33 4.69
N GLN A 68 14.41 -2.72 3.88
CA GLN A 68 14.57 -2.18 2.53
C GLN A 68 13.32 -2.40 1.68
N LEU A 69 12.74 -3.61 1.72
CA LEU A 69 11.52 -3.92 0.98
C LEU A 69 10.32 -3.05 1.40
N LEU A 70 10.11 -2.85 2.71
CA LEU A 70 9.05 -1.99 3.24
C LEU A 70 9.24 -0.53 2.79
N CYS A 71 10.47 -0.04 2.79
CA CYS A 71 10.81 1.30 2.28
C CYS A 71 10.49 1.43 0.79
N GLU A 72 10.97 0.51 -0.05
CA GLU A 72 10.71 0.52 -1.50
C GLU A 72 9.22 0.42 -1.82
N THR A 73 8.49 -0.44 -1.09
CA THR A 73 7.04 -0.58 -1.25
C THR A 73 6.35 0.75 -0.91
N SER A 74 6.69 1.37 0.21
CA SER A 74 6.10 2.65 0.63
C SER A 74 6.39 3.77 -0.39
N ALA A 75 7.63 3.84 -0.89
CA ALA A 75 8.01 4.79 -1.92
C ALA A 75 7.24 4.56 -3.22
N PHE A 76 7.11 3.31 -3.66
CA PHE A 76 6.37 2.94 -4.85
C PHE A 76 4.88 3.32 -4.74
N SER A 77 4.20 2.98 -3.63
CA SER A 77 2.79 3.32 -3.43
C SER A 77 2.57 4.84 -3.46
N ILE A 78 3.46 5.64 -2.85
CA ILE A 78 3.40 7.11 -2.92
C ILE A 78 3.59 7.59 -4.36
N MET A 79 4.59 7.08 -5.08
CA MET A 79 4.83 7.44 -6.48
C MET A 79 3.65 7.10 -7.38
N GLN A 80 3.05 5.92 -7.18
CA GLN A 80 1.88 5.45 -7.92
C GLN A 80 0.68 6.37 -7.65
N PHE A 81 0.39 6.68 -6.39
CA PHE A 81 -0.68 7.61 -6.00
C PHE A 81 -0.50 9.00 -6.61
N LEU A 82 0.70 9.57 -6.52
CA LEU A 82 1.01 10.88 -7.11
C LEU A 82 0.87 10.88 -8.63
N ASN A 83 1.33 9.82 -9.31
CA ASN A 83 1.17 9.66 -10.75
C ASN A 83 -0.32 9.58 -11.14
N GLN A 84 -1.13 8.81 -10.41
CA GLN A 84 -2.57 8.72 -10.64
C GLN A 84 -3.27 10.08 -10.47
N MET A 85 -2.96 10.82 -9.40
CA MET A 85 -3.52 12.15 -9.17
C MET A 85 -3.16 13.16 -10.27
N GLN A 86 -1.91 13.15 -10.73
CA GLN A 86 -1.45 14.03 -11.82
C GLN A 86 -2.18 13.72 -13.13
N ASN A 87 -2.34 12.44 -13.46
CA ASN A 87 -3.05 12.00 -14.65
C ASN A 87 -4.55 12.34 -14.57
N ALA A 88 -5.21 12.12 -13.43
CA ALA A 88 -6.60 12.50 -13.22
C ALA A 88 -6.82 14.01 -13.40
N ARG A 89 -5.92 14.84 -12.86
CA ARG A 89 -5.94 16.29 -13.05
C ARG A 89 -5.76 16.70 -14.51
N ALA A 90 -4.82 16.07 -15.23
CA ALA A 90 -4.58 16.35 -16.64
C ALA A 90 -5.81 16.04 -17.51
N SER A 91 -6.47 14.90 -17.25
CA SER A 91 -7.72 14.53 -17.93
C SER A 91 -8.87 15.49 -17.65
N ALA A 92 -9.05 15.94 -16.40
CA ALA A 92 -10.10 16.89 -16.03
C ALA A 92 -9.91 18.26 -16.71
N VAL A 93 -8.66 18.75 -16.82
CA VAL A 93 -8.35 20.01 -17.54
C VAL A 93 -8.60 19.86 -19.04
N SER A 94 -8.29 18.71 -19.63
CA SER A 94 -8.54 18.47 -21.06
C SER A 94 -10.03 18.46 -21.41
N GLN A 95 -10.91 18.05 -20.49
CA GLN A 95 -12.37 18.02 -20.71
C GLN A 95 -13.05 19.38 -20.55
N LEU A 96 -12.44 20.34 -19.84
CA LEU A 96 -12.95 21.71 -19.68
C LEU A 96 -12.57 22.63 -20.86
N ASN A 97 -11.66 22.19 -21.73
CA ASN A 97 -11.21 22.92 -22.91
C ASN A 97 -11.85 22.41 -24.23
N LEU A 98 -12.91 21.60 -24.12
CA LEU A 98 -13.77 21.11 -25.22
C LEU A 98 -15.20 21.59 -24.97
#